data_AF-A0A1W2H2H2-F1
#
_entry.id   AF-A0A1W2H2H2-F1
#
_cell.length_a   1.000
_cell.length_b   1.000
_cell.length_c   1.000
_cell.angle_alpha   90.00
_cell.angle_beta   90.00
_cell.angle_gamma   90.00
#
_symmetry.space_group_name_H-M   'P 1'
#
loop_
_entity.id
_entity.type
_entity.pdbx_description
1 polymer ?
#
loop_
_entity_poly.entity_id
_entity_poly.type
_entity_poly.pdbx_seq_one_letter_code
_entity_poly.pdbx_strand_id
1 'polypeptide(L)'
;MKNLALITILFLSFSLTSCDGEKVMKAMLWGFNKMAGEGYFPSPEILALGEFEGAEVMVSNIIENGENESTIELKFHNGKSPSLRYSEENTARKCAELYALGYSKIDDYKTIKISFIQTDPFNSENFAVSEYSFEVKDLLNNPTPENYGFQ
;
A
#
# COMPACT_ATOMS: atom_id res chain seq x y z
N MET A 1 -56.02 -18.49 1.98
CA MET A 1 -54.72 -18.76 2.64
C MET A 1 -53.89 -19.59 1.67
N LYS A 2 -53.04 -18.95 0.88
CA LYS A 2 -52.19 -19.61 -0.13
C LYS A 2 -50.77 -19.07 0.03
N ASN A 3 -49.91 -19.98 0.49
CA ASN A 3 -48.52 -20.14 0.09
C ASN A 3 -47.55 -19.01 0.45
N LEU A 4 -47.19 -19.04 1.73
CA LEU A 4 -46.00 -18.45 2.38
C LEU A 4 -44.70 -19.16 1.92
N ALA A 5 -44.45 -19.26 0.62
CA ALA A 5 -43.29 -20.02 0.13
C ALA A 5 -42.80 -19.47 -1.22
N LEU A 6 -42.06 -18.35 -1.21
CA LEU A 6 -41.00 -18.07 -2.18
C LEU A 6 -40.21 -16.79 -1.86
N ILE A 7 -39.94 -16.53 -0.57
CA ILE A 7 -38.95 -15.52 -0.13
C ILE A 7 -37.76 -16.28 0.45
N THR A 8 -37.18 -17.18 -0.36
CA THR A 8 -36.03 -18.02 0.03
C THR A 8 -35.04 -18.13 -1.12
N ILE A 9 -34.88 -17.05 -1.89
CA ILE A 9 -33.86 -16.88 -2.93
C ILE A 9 -33.19 -15.51 -2.71
N LEU A 10 -32.70 -15.25 -1.50
CA LEU A 10 -31.94 -14.01 -1.21
C LEU A 10 -30.82 -14.22 -0.18
N PHE A 11 -30.26 -15.43 -0.05
CA PHE A 11 -29.24 -15.69 0.97
C PHE A 11 -28.10 -16.63 0.56
N LEU A 12 -27.88 -16.86 -0.74
CA LEU A 12 -26.92 -17.89 -1.19
C LEU A 12 -25.95 -17.45 -2.29
N SER A 13 -25.63 -16.15 -2.38
CA SER A 13 -24.60 -15.64 -3.30
C SER A 13 -23.52 -14.78 -2.65
N PHE A 14 -23.41 -14.76 -1.31
CA PHE A 14 -22.22 -14.30 -0.61
C PHE A 14 -21.42 -15.49 -0.06
N SER A 15 -21.08 -16.44 -0.93
CA SER A 15 -19.86 -17.22 -0.73
C SER A 15 -18.67 -16.29 -1.04
N LEU A 16 -18.45 -15.32 -0.14
CA LEU A 16 -17.18 -14.66 0.02
C LEU A 16 -16.17 -15.78 0.24
N THR A 17 -15.25 -15.96 -0.70
CA THR A 17 -14.04 -16.73 -0.46
C THR A 17 -13.38 -16.14 0.77
N SER A 18 -13.53 -16.82 1.89
CA SER A 18 -12.81 -16.57 3.14
C SER A 18 -11.35 -16.94 2.90
N CYS A 19 -10.66 -16.08 2.16
CA CYS A 19 -9.20 -16.06 2.13
C CYS A 19 -8.82 -14.71 2.73
N ASP A 20 -8.39 -14.76 3.98
CA ASP A 20 -7.65 -13.69 4.64
C ASP A 20 -8.41 -12.41 5.08
N GLY A 21 -9.72 -12.49 5.29
CA GLY A 21 -10.51 -11.37 5.82
C GLY A 21 -10.01 -10.84 7.18
N GLU A 22 -9.38 -11.68 8.00
CA GLU A 22 -8.84 -11.28 9.31
C GLU A 22 -7.56 -10.42 9.18
N LYS A 23 -6.65 -10.76 8.25
CA LYS A 23 -5.44 -9.95 8.01
C LYS A 23 -5.78 -8.62 7.36
N VAL A 24 -6.72 -8.62 6.40
CA VAL A 24 -7.23 -7.38 5.78
C VAL A 24 -7.85 -6.47 6.83
N MET A 25 -8.64 -7.01 7.76
CA MET A 25 -9.25 -6.24 8.84
C MET A 25 -8.22 -5.65 9.81
N LYS A 26 -7.17 -6.42 10.19
CA LYS A 26 -6.08 -5.93 11.05
C LYS A 26 -5.26 -4.82 10.40
N ALA A 27 -4.90 -4.98 9.12
CA ALA A 27 -4.20 -3.94 8.34
C ALA A 27 -5.06 -2.66 8.21
N MET A 28 -6.37 -2.81 8.00
CA MET A 28 -7.31 -1.68 7.91
C MET A 28 -7.48 -0.93 9.24
N LEU A 29 -7.46 -1.65 10.38
CA LEU A 29 -7.52 -1.07 11.72
C LEU A 29 -6.23 -0.34 12.12
N TRP A 30 -5.06 -0.81 11.69
CA TRP A 30 -3.81 -0.08 11.86
C TRP A 30 -3.77 1.20 10.99
N GLY A 31 -4.24 1.12 9.74
CA GLY A 31 -4.27 2.24 8.81
C GLY A 31 -5.17 3.41 9.23
N PHE A 32 -6.27 3.15 9.95
CA PHE A 32 -7.20 4.19 10.39
C PHE A 32 -6.63 5.11 11.48
N ASN A 33 -5.65 4.65 12.26
CA ASN A 33 -5.15 5.39 13.42
C ASN A 33 -4.07 6.44 13.07
N LYS A 34 -3.64 6.56 11.80
CA LYS A 34 -2.58 7.50 11.37
C LYS A 34 -2.92 8.25 10.08
N MET A 35 -4.14 8.77 9.96
CA MET A 35 -4.44 9.79 8.93
C MET A 35 -3.83 11.13 9.35
N ALA A 36 -2.62 11.42 8.88
CA ALA A 36 -2.02 12.75 8.94
C ALA A 36 -1.59 13.20 7.53
N GLY A 37 -2.53 13.79 6.78
CA GLY A 37 -2.28 14.43 5.48
C GLY A 37 -3.38 14.20 4.43
N GLU A 38 -3.22 14.83 3.26
CA GLU A 38 -4.08 14.64 2.07
C GLU A 38 -3.85 13.28 1.35
N GLY A 39 -2.84 12.51 1.77
CA GLY A 39 -2.57 11.18 1.21
C GLY A 39 -3.69 10.21 1.55
N TYR A 40 -3.99 9.30 0.62
CA TYR A 40 -4.98 8.24 0.84
C TYR A 40 -4.26 6.93 1.12
N PHE A 41 -4.96 6.02 1.79
CA PHE A 41 -4.38 4.73 2.16
C PHE A 41 -4.08 3.87 0.92
N PRO A 42 -2.96 3.11 0.89
CA PRO A 42 -2.64 2.24 -0.24
C PRO A 42 -3.74 1.22 -0.52
N SER A 43 -3.90 0.84 -1.78
CA SER A 43 -4.90 -0.17 -2.16
C SER A 43 -4.55 -1.54 -1.55
N PRO A 44 -5.54 -2.44 -1.37
CA PRO A 44 -5.28 -3.81 -0.92
C PRO A 44 -4.30 -4.57 -1.81
N GLU A 45 -4.25 -4.23 -3.11
CA GLU A 45 -3.28 -4.78 -4.06
C GLU A 45 -1.85 -4.43 -3.67
N ILE A 46 -1.58 -3.17 -3.29
CA ILE A 46 -0.25 -2.74 -2.83
C ILE A 46 0.14 -3.47 -1.54
N LEU A 47 -0.80 -3.67 -0.61
CA LEU A 47 -0.54 -4.42 0.62
C LEU A 47 -0.17 -5.88 0.33
N ALA A 48 -0.84 -6.49 -0.65
CA ALA A 48 -0.62 -7.88 -1.02
C ALA A 48 0.77 -8.11 -1.66
N LEU A 49 1.37 -7.12 -2.32
CA LEU A 49 2.71 -7.24 -2.94
C LEU A 49 3.80 -7.66 -1.95
N GLY A 50 3.74 -7.11 -0.74
CA GLY A 50 4.71 -7.38 0.32
C GLY A 50 4.23 -8.37 1.37
N GLU A 51 2.98 -8.83 1.30
CA GLU A 51 2.27 -9.41 2.46
C GLU A 51 2.41 -8.53 3.71
N PHE A 52 2.25 -7.21 3.53
CA PHE A 52 2.49 -6.23 4.60
C PHE A 52 1.43 -6.32 5.69
N GLU A 53 1.84 -6.22 6.95
CA GLU A 53 0.93 -6.25 8.10
C GLU A 53 0.22 -4.91 8.32
N GLY A 54 0.81 -3.82 7.84
CA GLY A 54 0.26 -2.48 7.94
C GLY A 54 0.94 -1.49 7.01
N ALA A 55 0.30 -0.34 6.80
CA ALA A 55 0.87 0.76 6.05
C ALA A 55 0.53 2.10 6.69
N GLU A 56 1.40 3.09 6.48
CA GLU A 56 1.20 4.48 6.87
C GLU A 56 1.51 5.39 5.68
N VAL A 57 0.79 6.51 5.57
CA VAL A 57 1.02 7.50 4.52
C VAL A 57 1.30 8.84 5.18
N MET A 58 2.42 9.44 4.82
CA MET A 58 2.79 10.78 5.24
C MET A 58 2.93 11.65 4.00
N VAL A 59 2.40 12.86 4.07
CA VAL A 59 2.53 13.83 2.99
C VAL A 59 3.22 15.07 3.54
N SER A 60 4.27 15.51 2.87
CA SER A 60 4.97 16.75 3.17
C SER A 60 4.96 17.65 1.94
N ASN A 61 4.61 18.91 2.13
CA ASN A 61 4.67 19.93 1.08
C ASN A 61 5.67 20.99 1.54
N ILE A 62 6.84 21.02 0.92
CA ILE A 62 7.90 22.00 1.21
C ILE A 62 8.12 22.81 -0.04
N ILE A 63 8.14 24.13 0.09
CA ILE A 63 8.55 25.04 -0.97
C ILE A 63 9.95 25.53 -0.60
N GLU A 64 10.97 25.05 -1.30
CA GLU A 64 12.36 25.45 -1.09
C GLU A 64 12.88 26.16 -2.34
N ASN A 65 13.43 27.37 -2.17
CA ASN A 65 13.95 28.21 -3.27
C ASN A 65 12.96 28.48 -4.43
N GLY A 66 11.65 28.43 -4.15
CA GLY A 66 10.60 28.60 -5.15
C GLY A 66 10.27 27.34 -5.95
N GLU A 67 10.94 26.21 -5.68
CA GLU A 67 10.59 24.90 -6.20
C GLU A 67 9.71 24.13 -5.21
N ASN A 68 8.75 23.38 -5.75
CA ASN A 68 7.90 22.50 -4.96
C ASN A 68 8.62 21.16 -4.72
N GLU A 69 8.96 20.86 -3.47
CA GLU A 69 9.59 19.60 -3.03
C GLU A 69 8.59 18.66 -2.34
N SER A 70 7.31 18.75 -2.72
CA SER A 70 6.25 17.93 -2.14
C SER A 70 6.55 16.44 -2.30
N THR A 71 6.46 15.70 -1.19
CA THR A 71 6.82 14.29 -1.07
C THR A 71 5.70 13.51 -0.42
N ILE A 72 5.44 12.31 -0.95
CA ILE A 72 4.58 11.31 -0.32
C ILE A 72 5.48 10.20 0.21
N GLU A 73 5.38 9.85 1.49
CA GLU A 73 6.07 8.71 2.08
C GLU A 73 5.05 7.61 2.43
N LEU A 74 5.24 6.43 1.83
CA LEU A 74 4.52 5.20 2.15
C LEU A 74 5.40 4.31 3.02
N LYS A 75 4.97 4.07 4.26
CA LYS A 75 5.65 3.17 5.18
C LYS A 75 4.91 1.85 5.21
N PHE A 76 5.59 0.74 4.98
CA PHE A 76 4.99 -0.59 5.05
C PHE A 76 5.68 -1.42 6.13
N HIS A 77 4.87 -2.11 6.93
CA HIS A 77 5.36 -2.82 8.12
C HIS A 77 5.37 -4.33 7.92
N ASN A 78 6.47 -4.95 8.36
CA ASN A 78 6.64 -6.39 8.51
C ASN A 78 6.23 -7.22 7.29
N GLY A 79 6.66 -6.80 6.09
CA GLY A 79 6.43 -7.53 4.85
C GLY A 79 7.18 -8.87 4.83
N LYS A 80 6.56 -9.91 4.26
CA LYS A 80 7.06 -11.29 4.29
C LYS A 80 7.07 -11.98 2.92
N SER A 81 6.58 -11.30 1.89
CA SER A 81 6.49 -11.90 0.57
C SER A 81 7.86 -12.33 0.05
N PRO A 82 7.93 -13.43 -0.73
CA PRO A 82 9.18 -13.85 -1.38
C PRO A 82 9.78 -12.77 -2.28
N SER A 83 8.92 -11.98 -2.94
CA SER A 83 9.31 -10.87 -3.81
C SER A 83 10.11 -9.80 -3.06
N LEU A 84 9.70 -9.44 -1.85
CA LEU A 84 10.41 -8.48 -1.00
C LEU A 84 11.83 -8.97 -0.67
N ARG A 85 11.98 -10.28 -0.43
CA ARG A 85 13.29 -10.91 -0.13
C ARG A 85 14.18 -11.04 -1.36
N TYR A 86 13.58 -11.25 -2.53
CA TYR A 86 14.31 -11.41 -3.78
C TYR A 86 14.81 -10.07 -4.33
N SER A 87 13.94 -9.06 -4.35
CA SER A 87 14.29 -7.71 -4.76
C SER A 87 13.38 -6.70 -4.09
N GLU A 88 13.91 -6.12 -3.02
CA GLU A 88 13.25 -5.11 -2.23
C GLU A 88 13.03 -3.82 -3.05
N GLU A 89 14.02 -3.42 -3.85
CA GLU A 89 13.93 -2.25 -4.76
C GLU A 89 12.82 -2.40 -5.81
N ASN A 90 12.72 -3.56 -6.46
CA ASN A 90 11.66 -3.81 -7.44
C ASN A 90 10.28 -3.79 -6.78
N THR A 91 10.18 -4.35 -5.57
CA THR A 91 8.94 -4.31 -4.79
C THR A 91 8.57 -2.87 -4.42
N ALA A 92 9.54 -2.06 -3.97
CA ALA A 92 9.34 -0.65 -3.67
C ALA A 92 8.86 0.12 -4.90
N ARG A 93 9.53 -0.06 -6.04
CA ARG A 93 9.14 0.59 -7.29
C ARG A 93 7.72 0.23 -7.69
N LYS A 94 7.34 -1.05 -7.62
CA LYS A 94 5.99 -1.49 -7.96
C LYS A 94 4.93 -0.88 -7.04
N CYS A 95 5.22 -0.80 -5.73
CA CYS A 95 4.34 -0.10 -4.79
C CYS A 95 4.16 1.37 -5.16
N ALA A 96 5.26 2.06 -5.50
CA ALA A 96 5.23 3.47 -5.89
C ALA A 96 4.42 3.70 -7.18
N GLU A 97 4.60 2.85 -8.19
CA GLU A 97 3.85 2.92 -9.46
C GLU A 97 2.35 2.70 -9.24
N LEU A 98 1.96 1.65 -8.52
CA LEU A 98 0.55 1.37 -8.25
C LEU A 98 -0.11 2.50 -7.45
N TYR A 99 0.63 3.08 -6.49
CA TYR A 99 0.13 4.22 -5.73
C TYR A 99 -0.01 5.46 -6.63
N ALA A 100 1.00 5.76 -7.45
CA ALA A 100 0.93 6.88 -8.39
C ALA A 100 -0.27 6.76 -9.35
N LEU A 101 -0.50 5.56 -9.91
CA LEU A 101 -1.62 5.29 -10.80
C LEU A 101 -2.98 5.44 -10.11
N GLY A 102 -3.06 5.11 -8.82
CA GLY A 102 -4.29 5.21 -8.04
C GLY A 102 -4.59 6.61 -7.50
N TYR A 103 -3.60 7.52 -7.48
CA TYR A 103 -3.75 8.82 -6.83
C TYR A 103 -4.03 9.95 -7.83
N SER A 104 -5.25 10.49 -7.80
CA SER A 104 -5.66 11.54 -8.76
C SER A 104 -4.88 12.85 -8.67
N LYS A 105 -4.19 13.13 -7.55
CA LYS A 105 -3.39 14.35 -7.34
C LYS A 105 -1.89 14.08 -7.41
N ILE A 106 -1.45 12.95 -7.95
CA ILE A 106 -0.04 12.57 -7.86
C ILE A 106 0.88 13.59 -8.54
N ASP A 107 0.42 14.25 -9.60
CA ASP A 107 1.17 15.28 -10.34
C ASP A 107 1.56 16.51 -9.51
N ASP A 108 0.90 16.73 -8.37
CA ASP A 108 1.23 17.82 -7.44
C ASP A 108 2.49 17.52 -6.60
N TYR A 109 2.98 16.28 -6.65
CA TYR A 109 4.11 15.79 -5.87
C TYR A 109 5.34 15.55 -6.74
N LYS A 110 6.52 15.82 -6.19
CA LYS A 110 7.80 15.59 -6.85
C LYS A 110 8.27 14.14 -6.66
N THR A 111 8.09 13.61 -5.45
CA THR A 111 8.70 12.34 -5.04
C THR A 111 7.71 11.44 -4.31
N ILE A 112 7.77 10.13 -4.58
CA ILE A 112 7.24 9.08 -3.71
C ILE A 112 8.41 8.38 -3.03
N LYS A 113 8.40 8.34 -1.70
CA LYS A 113 9.32 7.57 -0.87
C LYS A 113 8.61 6.32 -0.35
N ILE A 114 9.28 5.19 -0.44
CA ILE A 114 8.85 3.91 0.09
C ILE A 114 9.78 3.53 1.23
N SER A 115 9.21 3.23 2.39
CA SER A 115 9.96 2.82 3.57
C SER A 115 9.46 1.45 4.04
N PHE A 116 10.32 0.43 4.01
CA PHE A 116 10.01 -0.88 4.59
C PHE A 116 10.52 -0.93 6.02
N ILE A 117 9.62 -1.22 6.97
CA ILE A 117 9.90 -1.25 8.40
C ILE A 117 9.74 -2.68 8.89
N GLN A 118 10.83 -3.29 9.34
CA GLN A 118 10.82 -4.61 9.95
C GLN A 118 11.06 -4.48 11.44
N THR A 119 10.04 -4.78 12.24
CA THR A 119 10.11 -4.77 13.70
C THR A 119 10.45 -6.16 14.22
N ASP A 120 11.30 -6.26 15.24
CA ASP A 120 11.57 -7.50 15.95
C ASP A 120 10.29 -7.96 16.70
N PRO A 121 9.81 -9.20 16.49
CA PRO A 121 8.58 -9.69 17.11
C PRO A 121 8.65 -9.80 18.64
N PHE A 122 9.86 -9.82 19.22
CA PHE A 122 10.08 -9.92 20.66
C PHE A 122 10.45 -8.57 21.31
N ASN A 123 10.82 -7.56 20.52
CA ASN A 123 11.11 -6.21 21.02
C ASN A 123 10.72 -5.14 19.99
N SER A 124 9.59 -4.46 20.23
CA SER A 124 9.08 -3.43 19.32
C SER A 124 9.97 -2.19 19.17
N GLU A 125 10.92 -1.96 20.09
CA GLU A 125 11.89 -0.86 19.96
C GLU A 125 13.02 -1.18 18.99
N ASN A 126 13.24 -2.45 18.67
CA ASN A 126 14.21 -2.88 17.68
C ASN A 126 13.54 -2.98 16.31
N PHE A 127 13.90 -2.08 15.40
CA PHE A 127 13.42 -2.10 14.04
C PHE A 127 14.52 -1.77 13.02
N ALA A 128 14.39 -2.33 11.82
CA ALA A 128 15.19 -1.99 10.66
C ALA A 128 14.33 -1.21 9.66
N VAL A 129 14.92 -0.23 9.00
CA VAL A 129 14.26 0.56 7.95
C VAL A 129 15.11 0.53 6.68
N SER A 130 14.47 0.24 5.57
CA SER A 130 15.01 0.45 4.24
C SER A 130 14.18 1.49 3.50
N GLU A 131 14.83 2.33 2.70
CA GLU A 131 14.19 3.46 2.05
C GLU A 131 14.53 3.53 0.56
N TYR A 132 13.52 3.82 -0.26
CA TYR A 132 13.62 3.97 -1.70
C TYR A 132 12.86 5.21 -2.13
N SER A 133 13.43 6.01 -3.02
CA SER A 133 12.83 7.27 -3.50
C SER A 133 12.70 7.26 -5.00
N PHE A 134 11.54 7.67 -5.50
CA PHE A 134 11.22 7.69 -6.92
C PHE A 134 10.62 9.03 -7.30
N GLU A 135 11.07 9.60 -8.42
CA GLU A 135 10.44 10.80 -8.98
C GLU A 135 9.09 10.44 -9.60
N VAL A 136 8.04 11.21 -9.28
CA VAL A 136 6.69 10.99 -9.80
C VAL A 136 6.67 10.99 -11.32
N LYS A 137 7.40 11.92 -11.93
CA LYS A 137 7.49 12.03 -13.40
C LYS A 137 8.04 10.76 -14.04
N ASP A 138 9.01 10.10 -13.40
CA ASP A 138 9.59 8.87 -13.94
C ASP A 138 8.61 7.70 -13.84
N LEU A 139 7.87 7.61 -12.73
CA LEU A 139 6.85 6.59 -12.52
C LEU A 139 5.71 6.67 -13.55
N LEU A 140 5.30 7.89 -13.92
CA LEU A 140 4.19 8.12 -14.85
C LEU A 140 4.60 7.98 -16.32
N ASN A 141 5.81 8.39 -16.68
CA ASN A 141 6.25 8.41 -18.08
C ASN A 141 6.95 7.11 -18.51
N ASN A 142 7.53 6.37 -17.57
CA ASN A 142 8.29 5.14 -17.84
C ASN A 142 7.89 4.02 -16.88
N PRO A 143 6.65 3.48 -16.99
CA PRO A 143 6.29 2.29 -16.23
C PRO A 143 7.25 1.15 -16.62
N THR A 144 7.91 0.55 -15.62
CA THR A 144 8.83 -0.57 -15.87
C THR A 144 8.03 -1.76 -16.45
N PRO A 145 8.62 -2.59 -17.34
CA PRO A 145 7.88 -3.71 -17.94
C PRO A 145 7.33 -4.66 -16.88
N GLU A 146 6.23 -5.36 -17.19
CA GLU A 146 5.42 -6.21 -16.28
C GLU A 146 6.19 -7.27 -15.48
N ASN A 147 7.46 -7.53 -15.78
CA ASN A 147 8.28 -8.55 -15.14
C ASN A 147 9.28 -7.94 -14.15
N TYR A 148 8.83 -7.75 -12.90
CA TYR A 148 9.68 -7.36 -11.76
C TYR A 148 10.49 -8.53 -11.18
N GLY A 149 10.49 -9.70 -11.84
CA GLY A 149 11.07 -10.93 -11.30
C GLY A 149 10.25 -11.55 -10.18
N PHE A 150 8.95 -11.25 -10.10
CA PHE A 150 8.01 -11.96 -9.24
C PHE A 150 7.79 -13.37 -9.84
N GLN A 151 8.33 -14.40 -9.20
CA GLN A 151 8.12 -15.82 -9.55
C GLN A 151 7.16 -16.49 -8.58
#